data_AF-A0ABD6DD91-F1
#
_entry.id   AF-A0ABD6DD91-F1
#
_cell.length_a   1.000
_cell.length_b   1.000
_cell.length_c   1.000
_cell.angle_alpha   90.00
_cell.angle_beta   90.00
_cell.angle_gamma   90.00
#
_symmetry.space_group_name_H-M   'P 1'
#
loop_
_entity.id
_entity.type
_entity.pdbx_description
1 polymer ?
#
loop_
_entity_poly.entity_id
_entity_poly.type
_entity_poly.pdbx_seq_one_letter_code
_entity_poly.pdbx_strand_id
1 'polypeptide(L)'
;MSDDEKTAEELLSQSKNQRRHNTDAPTTRDETDTDVDDTEETVDLAEAVAEVYDEIEAGETPSNLTLRDTDLAALFTGLERSGELAEIVEAAHNTLDRDGDPGSLTRATALRLLVRVGLGEVDESVIESAKDGKQQHLTKQASEF
;
A
#
# COMPACT_ATOMS: atom_id res chain seq x y z
N MET A 1 -50.41 15.94 32.49
CA MET A 1 -49.33 16.10 31.50
C MET A 1 -48.40 17.15 32.06
N SER A 2 -47.17 16.72 32.38
CA SER A 2 -46.12 17.58 32.96
C SER A 2 -45.50 18.43 31.87
N ASP A 3 -44.96 19.61 32.21
CA ASP A 3 -44.28 20.51 31.26
C ASP A 3 -43.07 19.83 30.57
N ASP A 4 -42.50 18.79 31.19
CA ASP A 4 -41.43 17.97 30.61
C ASP A 4 -41.90 17.17 29.37
N GLU A 5 -43.16 16.72 29.37
CA GLU A 5 -43.74 15.92 28.28
C GLU A 5 -43.97 16.79 27.04
N LYS A 6 -44.45 18.03 27.24
CA LYS A 6 -44.60 19.04 26.19
C LYS A 6 -43.26 19.42 25.56
N THR A 7 -42.22 19.56 26.39
CA THR A 7 -40.88 19.95 25.93
C THR A 7 -40.23 18.86 25.07
N ALA A 8 -40.42 17.59 25.44
CA ALA A 8 -39.92 16.46 24.65
C ALA A 8 -40.61 16.34 23.29
N GLU A 9 -41.93 16.59 23.24
CA GLU A 9 -42.71 16.52 22.01
C GLU A 9 -42.38 17.70 21.06
N GLU A 10 -42.11 18.88 21.62
CA GLU A 10 -41.66 20.06 20.88
C GLU A 10 -40.26 19.86 20.26
N LEU A 11 -39.31 19.27 21.01
CA LEU A 11 -37.97 18.95 20.50
C LEU A 11 -38.00 17.92 19.35
N LEU A 12 -38.82 16.87 19.47
CA LEU A 12 -39.03 15.86 18.42
C LEU A 12 -39.67 16.45 17.16
N SER A 13 -40.52 17.47 17.31
CA SER A 13 -41.14 18.16 16.17
C SER A 13 -40.17 19.09 15.43
N GLN A 14 -39.18 19.67 16.11
CA GLN A 14 -38.09 20.42 15.48
C GLN A 14 -37.16 19.50 14.68
N SER A 15 -36.84 18.30 15.19
CA SER A 15 -35.98 17.33 14.48
C SER A 15 -36.61 16.80 13.19
N LYS A 16 -37.94 16.72 13.12
CA LYS A 16 -38.67 16.28 11.91
C LYS A 16 -38.69 17.30 10.77
N ASN A 17 -38.38 18.57 11.05
CA ASN A 17 -38.33 19.65 10.04
C ASN A 17 -36.91 19.97 9.55
N GLN A 18 -35.88 19.33 10.10
CA GLN A 18 -34.54 19.40 9.55
C GLN A 18 -34.49 18.54 8.29
N ARG A 19 -34.89 19.19 7.18
CA ARG A 19 -34.84 18.66 5.82
C ARG A 19 -33.53 17.91 5.64
N ARG A 20 -33.65 16.65 5.23
CA ARG A 20 -32.54 15.92 4.62
C ARG A 20 -31.97 16.85 3.56
N HIS A 21 -30.75 17.34 3.76
CA HIS A 21 -29.97 17.78 2.62
C HIS A 21 -29.86 16.54 1.74
N ASN A 22 -30.68 16.50 0.70
CA ASN A 22 -30.34 15.77 -0.49
C ASN A 22 -29.02 16.41 -0.93
N THR A 23 -27.90 15.79 -0.57
CA THR A 23 -26.72 15.92 -1.41
C THR A 23 -27.12 15.26 -2.72
N ASP A 24 -27.50 16.09 -3.67
CA ASP A 24 -27.56 15.70 -5.07
C ASP A 24 -26.26 14.98 -5.38
N ALA A 25 -26.36 13.76 -5.89
CA ALA A 25 -25.22 13.06 -6.47
C ALA A 25 -24.55 14.02 -7.47
N PRO A 26 -23.21 14.12 -7.54
CA PRO A 26 -22.57 14.87 -8.60
C PRO A 26 -22.75 14.07 -9.90
N THR A 27 -23.91 14.22 -10.52
CA THR A 27 -24.09 14.07 -11.96
C THR A 27 -23.72 15.40 -12.59
N THR A 28 -22.42 15.68 -12.61
CA THR A 28 -21.84 16.48 -13.67
C THR A 28 -20.99 15.51 -14.47
N ARG A 29 -21.66 14.85 -15.42
CA ARG A 29 -21.03 14.53 -16.70
C ARG A 29 -20.67 15.89 -17.27
N ASP A 30 -19.45 16.34 -17.00
CA ASP A 30 -18.82 17.28 -17.89
C ASP A 30 -18.41 16.45 -19.09
N GLU A 31 -19.21 16.55 -20.15
CA GLU A 31 -18.83 16.14 -21.50
C GLU A 31 -17.72 17.09 -21.97
N THR A 32 -16.56 17.03 -21.32
CA THR A 32 -15.33 17.29 -22.04
C THR A 32 -15.12 16.05 -22.89
N ASP A 33 -15.43 16.21 -24.16
CA ASP A 33 -14.89 15.51 -25.31
C ASP A 33 -13.35 15.57 -25.20
N THR A 34 -12.79 14.90 -24.20
CA THR A 34 -11.40 14.51 -24.21
C THR A 34 -11.43 13.31 -25.12
N ASP A 35 -11.06 13.54 -26.37
CA ASP A 35 -10.44 12.51 -27.20
C ASP A 35 -9.64 11.62 -26.24
N VAL A 36 -10.15 10.41 -25.98
CA VAL A 36 -9.32 9.36 -25.42
C VAL A 36 -8.34 9.10 -26.53
N ASP A 37 -7.25 9.86 -26.51
CA ASP A 37 -6.05 9.56 -27.24
C ASP A 37 -5.72 8.15 -26.76
N ASP A 38 -5.96 7.17 -27.63
CA ASP A 38 -5.65 5.74 -27.47
C ASP A 38 -4.11 5.52 -27.43
N THR A 39 -3.40 6.49 -26.87
CA THR A 39 -2.01 6.46 -26.43
C THR A 39 -2.03 6.55 -24.91
N GLU A 40 -2.60 5.55 -24.24
CA GLU A 40 -2.11 5.22 -22.90
C GLU A 40 -0.64 4.83 -23.10
N GLU A 41 0.25 5.81 -22.93
CA GLU A 41 1.68 5.58 -22.78
C GLU A 41 1.82 4.73 -21.53
N THR A 42 1.80 3.41 -21.71
CA THR A 42 1.96 2.46 -20.60
C THR A 42 3.32 2.73 -20.01
N VAL A 43 3.36 3.42 -18.86
CA VAL A 43 4.60 3.73 -18.15
C VAL A 43 5.34 2.43 -17.90
N ASP A 44 6.60 2.37 -18.32
CA ASP A 44 7.43 1.20 -18.11
C ASP A 44 7.63 0.96 -16.61
N LEU A 45 7.58 -0.30 -16.17
CA LEU A 45 7.69 -0.63 -14.75
C LEU A 45 9.01 -0.15 -14.14
N ALA A 46 10.11 -0.17 -14.89
CA ALA A 46 11.40 0.31 -14.38
C ALA A 46 11.37 1.83 -14.17
N GLU A 47 10.77 2.59 -15.09
CA GLU A 47 10.59 4.03 -14.97
C GLU A 47 9.72 4.38 -13.75
N ALA A 48 8.55 3.73 -13.63
CA ALA A 48 7.66 3.91 -12.48
C ALA A 48 8.37 3.59 -11.14
N VAL A 49 9.20 2.55 -11.10
CA VAL A 49 9.99 2.21 -9.90
C VAL A 49 11.04 3.27 -9.58
N ALA A 50 11.69 3.85 -10.60
CA ALA A 50 12.68 4.92 -10.42
C ALA A 50 12.02 6.18 -9.84
N GLU A 51 10.87 6.59 -10.36
CA GLU A 51 10.11 7.74 -9.84
C GLU A 51 9.69 7.55 -8.38
N VAL A 52 9.22 6.35 -8.02
CA VAL A 52 8.84 6.05 -6.63
C VAL A 52 10.04 6.12 -5.69
N TYR A 53 11.27 5.86 -6.14
CA TYR A 53 12.45 6.10 -5.31
C TYR A 53 12.64 7.58 -4.98
N ASP A 54 12.45 8.48 -5.95
CA ASP A 54 12.50 9.93 -5.74
C ASP A 54 11.42 10.38 -4.74
N GLU A 55 10.18 9.88 -4.88
CA GLU A 55 9.07 10.16 -3.95
C GLU A 55 9.34 9.68 -2.52
N ILE A 56 9.94 8.49 -2.37
CA ILE A 56 10.32 7.95 -1.07
C ILE A 56 11.39 8.84 -0.42
N GLU A 57 12.37 9.32 -1.18
CA GLU A 57 13.41 10.24 -0.69
C GLU A 57 12.84 11.61 -0.32
N ALA A 58 11.85 12.09 -1.07
CA ALA A 58 11.08 13.29 -0.75
C ALA A 58 10.12 13.12 0.45
N GLY A 59 9.88 11.88 0.88
CA GLY A 59 8.96 11.54 1.97
C GLY A 59 7.48 11.58 1.56
N GLU A 60 7.21 11.58 0.26
CA GLU A 60 5.87 11.60 -0.33
C GLU A 60 5.23 10.20 -0.32
N THR A 61 6.06 9.16 -0.45
CA THR A 61 5.62 7.75 -0.43
C THR A 61 6.16 6.99 0.79
N PRO A 62 5.31 6.33 1.60
CA PRO A 62 5.75 5.53 2.75
C PRO A 62 6.41 4.23 2.31
N SER A 63 7.51 3.86 2.99
CA SER A 63 8.31 2.66 2.68
C SER A 63 8.03 1.45 3.59
N ASN A 64 6.97 1.51 4.42
CA ASN A 64 6.62 0.43 5.33
C ASN A 64 5.68 -0.61 4.67
N LEU A 65 5.83 -1.88 5.06
CA LEU A 65 4.92 -2.94 4.68
C LEU A 65 4.03 -3.28 5.87
N THR A 66 2.71 -3.18 5.70
CA THR A 66 1.74 -3.47 6.76
C THR A 66 0.85 -4.65 6.39
N LEU A 67 0.55 -5.51 7.37
CA LEU A 67 -0.42 -6.59 7.23
C LEU A 67 -1.79 -6.09 7.67
N ARG A 68 -2.74 -6.00 6.74
CA ARG A 68 -4.15 -5.71 7.04
C ARG A 68 -5.03 -6.97 7.08
N ASP A 69 -4.43 -8.11 6.80
CA ASP A 69 -5.08 -9.42 6.81
C ASP A 69 -4.95 -10.05 8.20
N THR A 70 -6.08 -10.48 8.77
CA THR A 70 -6.13 -11.02 10.14
C THR A 70 -5.46 -12.38 10.24
N ASP A 71 -5.60 -13.22 9.20
CA ASP A 71 -5.06 -14.58 9.20
C ASP A 71 -3.55 -14.55 9.04
N LEU A 72 -3.02 -13.71 8.14
CA LEU A 72 -1.58 -13.48 8.03
C LEU A 72 -1.02 -12.82 9.30
N ALA A 73 -1.72 -11.86 9.89
CA ALA A 73 -1.28 -11.26 11.15
C ALA A 73 -1.19 -12.31 12.27
N ALA A 74 -2.16 -13.23 12.35
CA ALA A 74 -2.14 -14.33 13.30
C ALA A 74 -0.99 -15.31 13.02
N LEU A 75 -0.79 -15.71 11.75
CA LEU A 75 0.29 -16.60 11.34
C LEU A 75 1.67 -16.03 11.71
N PHE A 76 1.98 -14.80 11.30
CA PHE A 76 3.27 -14.17 11.61
C PHE A 76 3.48 -13.97 13.11
N THR A 77 2.42 -13.64 13.84
CA THR A 77 2.49 -13.59 15.31
C THR A 77 2.74 -14.97 15.93
N GLY A 78 2.18 -16.04 15.35
CA GLY A 78 2.43 -17.41 15.76
C GLY A 78 3.87 -17.87 15.49
N LEU A 79 4.40 -17.56 14.30
CA LEU A 79 5.79 -17.85 13.91
C LEU A 79 6.80 -17.13 14.83
N GLU A 80 6.52 -15.89 15.21
CA GLU A 80 7.36 -15.17 16.18
C GLU A 80 7.35 -15.82 17.55
N ARG A 81 6.16 -16.19 18.05
CA ARG A 81 6.00 -16.77 19.38
C ARG A 81 6.57 -18.19 19.51
N SER A 82 6.56 -18.95 18.42
CA SER A 82 7.13 -20.29 18.35
C SER A 82 8.63 -20.28 18.10
N GLY A 83 9.19 -19.18 17.59
CA GLY A 83 10.59 -19.09 17.17
C GLY A 83 10.85 -19.57 15.74
N GLU A 84 9.83 -20.14 15.07
CA GLU A 84 9.93 -20.68 13.71
C GLU A 84 10.10 -19.58 12.64
N LEU A 85 9.87 -18.31 12.98
CA LEU A 85 10.11 -17.20 12.06
C LEU A 85 11.57 -17.17 11.56
N ALA A 86 12.53 -17.55 12.40
CA ALA A 86 13.95 -17.57 12.03
C ALA A 86 14.24 -18.55 10.89
N GLU A 87 13.65 -19.75 10.96
CA GLU A 87 13.80 -20.79 9.94
C GLU A 87 13.19 -20.34 8.60
N ILE A 88 12.05 -19.65 8.65
CA ILE A 88 11.41 -19.10 7.44
C ILE A 88 12.28 -18.00 6.81
N VAL A 89 12.88 -17.12 7.63
CA VAL A 89 13.79 -16.08 7.14
C VAL A 89 15.03 -16.70 6.49
N GLU A 90 15.63 -17.70 7.12
CA GLU A 90 16.79 -18.43 6.58
C GLU A 90 16.44 -19.13 5.26
N ALA A 91 15.30 -19.83 5.20
CA ALA A 91 14.84 -20.47 3.97
C ALA A 91 14.66 -19.45 2.84
N ALA A 92 14.03 -18.30 3.12
CA ALA A 92 13.83 -17.26 2.11
C ALA A 92 15.14 -16.62 1.64
N HIS A 93 16.14 -16.48 2.53
CA HIS A 93 17.48 -16.04 2.16
C HIS A 93 18.17 -17.01 1.20
N ASN A 94 18.11 -18.31 1.51
CA ASN A 94 18.66 -19.36 0.66
C ASN A 94 17.97 -19.40 -0.71
N THR A 95 16.63 -19.27 -0.76
CA THR A 95 15.89 -19.23 -2.03
C THR A 95 16.30 -18.04 -2.90
N LEU A 96 16.58 -16.89 -2.30
CA LEU A 96 16.96 -15.67 -3.02
C LEU A 96 18.47 -15.60 -3.34
N ASP A 97 19.27 -16.58 -2.92
CA ASP A 97 20.74 -16.57 -2.96
C ASP A 97 21.31 -15.27 -2.36
N ARG A 98 20.85 -14.93 -1.15
CA ARG A 98 21.25 -13.70 -0.44
C ARG A 98 21.77 -14.01 0.95
N ASP A 99 22.91 -13.41 1.28
CA ASP A 99 23.44 -13.43 2.64
C ASP A 99 22.41 -12.88 3.64
N GLY A 100 22.16 -13.66 4.68
CA GLY A 100 21.34 -13.27 5.81
C GLY A 100 22.13 -12.42 6.81
N ASP A 101 21.51 -11.36 7.31
CA ASP A 101 21.98 -10.72 8.54
C ASP A 101 21.26 -11.38 9.73
N PRO A 102 21.96 -12.14 10.59
CA PRO A 102 21.36 -12.78 11.76
C PRO A 102 20.78 -11.78 12.77
N GLY A 103 21.19 -10.50 12.72
CA GLY A 103 20.60 -9.43 13.54
C GLY A 103 19.22 -8.94 13.06
N SER A 104 18.77 -9.37 11.89
CA SER A 104 17.59 -8.82 11.20
C SER A 104 16.33 -9.68 11.29
N LEU A 105 16.25 -10.63 12.23
CA LEU A 105 15.11 -11.55 12.43
C LEU A 105 13.84 -10.85 12.93
N THR A 106 13.26 -10.00 12.09
CA THR A 106 12.04 -9.24 12.37
C THR A 106 10.92 -9.64 11.41
N ARG A 107 9.67 -9.41 11.82
CA ARG A 107 8.50 -9.54 10.95
C ARG A 107 8.68 -8.85 9.60
N ALA A 108 9.20 -7.62 9.64
CA ALA A 108 9.41 -6.80 8.45
C ALA A 108 10.42 -7.44 7.50
N THR A 109 11.51 -7.99 8.04
CA THR A 109 12.51 -8.71 7.24
C THR A 109 11.91 -9.95 6.59
N ALA A 110 11.19 -10.76 7.36
CA ALA A 110 10.52 -11.96 6.85
C ALA A 110 9.55 -11.62 5.71
N LEU A 111 8.67 -10.64 5.92
CA LEU A 111 7.71 -10.19 4.91
C LEU A 111 8.42 -9.68 3.65
N ARG A 112 9.46 -8.85 3.80
CA ARG A 112 10.22 -8.32 2.68
C ARG A 112 10.88 -9.42 1.84
N LEU A 113 11.36 -10.50 2.46
CA LEU A 113 11.96 -11.62 1.75
C LEU A 113 10.89 -12.47 1.06
N LEU A 114 9.84 -12.84 1.79
CA LEU A 114 8.76 -13.67 1.27
C LEU A 114 7.99 -13.02 0.12
N VAL A 115 7.78 -11.70 0.17
CA VAL A 115 7.19 -10.96 -0.97
C VAL A 115 8.08 -11.06 -2.21
N ARG A 116 9.41 -10.96 -2.06
CA ARG A 116 10.33 -11.11 -3.20
C ARG A 116 10.33 -12.52 -3.76
N VAL A 117 10.32 -13.53 -2.88
CA VAL A 117 10.20 -14.93 -3.30
C VAL A 117 8.89 -15.11 -4.08
N GLY A 118 7.76 -14.69 -3.50
CA GLY A 118 6.45 -14.83 -4.15
C GLY A 118 6.35 -14.12 -5.49
N LEU A 119 6.88 -12.89 -5.60
CA LEU A 119 6.91 -12.16 -6.88
C LEU A 119 7.79 -12.88 -7.92
N GLY A 120 8.98 -13.35 -7.55
CA GLY A 120 9.85 -14.08 -8.47
C GLY A 120 9.27 -15.41 -8.96
N GLU A 121 8.53 -16.12 -8.10
CA GLU A 121 7.82 -17.36 -8.47
C GLU A 121 6.62 -17.10 -9.38
N VAL A 122 5.95 -15.95 -9.23
CA VAL A 122 4.82 -15.57 -10.09
C VAL A 122 5.31 -15.08 -11.45
N ASP A 123 6.27 -14.15 -11.45
CA ASP A 123 6.86 -13.57 -12.65
C ASP A 123 8.23 -12.94 -12.33
N GLU A 124 9.30 -13.59 -12.80
CA GLU A 124 10.68 -13.12 -12.58
C GLU A 124 10.94 -11.75 -13.25
N SER A 125 10.26 -11.45 -14.36
CA SER A 125 10.48 -10.20 -15.11
C SER A 125 10.13 -8.96 -14.28
N VAL A 126 9.16 -9.06 -13.36
CA VAL A 126 8.81 -7.99 -12.42
C VAL A 126 9.98 -7.64 -11.50
N ILE A 127 10.73 -8.65 -11.04
CA ILE A 127 11.91 -8.46 -10.21
C ILE A 127 13.07 -7.87 -11.02
N GLU A 128 13.20 -8.24 -12.29
CA GLU A 128 14.19 -7.66 -13.21
C GLU A 128 13.91 -6.19 -13.49
N SER A 129 12.69 -5.82 -13.89
CA SER A 129 12.31 -4.42 -14.10
C SER A 129 12.49 -3.57 -12.84
N ALA A 130 12.19 -4.11 -11.66
CA ALA A 130 12.44 -3.39 -10.40
C ALA A 130 13.94 -3.18 -10.12
N LYS A 131 14.82 -4.10 -10.53
CA LYS A 131 16.28 -3.91 -10.44
C LYS A 131 16.73 -2.81 -11.40
N ASP A 132 16.19 -2.79 -12.62
CA ASP A 132 16.52 -1.79 -13.63
C ASP A 132 16.08 -0.39 -13.17
N GLY A 133 14.87 -0.24 -12.65
CA GLY A 133 14.38 1.04 -12.09
C GLY A 133 15.26 1.55 -10.96
N LYS A 134 15.71 0.67 -10.06
CA LYS A 134 16.70 1.04 -9.03
C LYS A 134 18.02 1.54 -9.64
N GLN A 135 18.52 0.91 -10.69
CA GLN A 135 19.76 1.35 -11.35
C GLN A 135 19.60 2.71 -12.04
N GLN A 136 18.44 2.96 -12.65
CA GLN A 136 18.12 4.25 -13.25
C GLN A 136 18.14 5.36 -12.18
N HIS A 137 17.47 5.15 -11.04
CA HIS A 137 17.51 6.08 -9.90
C HIS A 137 18.94 6.39 -9.44
N LEU A 138 19.74 5.36 -9.19
CA LEU A 138 21.13 5.53 -8.73
C LEU A 138 22.01 6.26 -9.75
N THR A 139 21.80 6.00 -11.05
CA THR A 139 22.54 6.66 -12.13
C THR A 139 22.19 8.15 -12.22
N LYS A 140 20.90 8.49 -12.10
CA LYS A 140 20.41 9.87 -12.04
C LYS A 140 21.06 10.61 -10.87
N GLN A 141 21.01 10.03 -9.67
CA GLN A 141 21.61 10.62 -8.47
C GLN A 141 23.12 10.85 -8.61
N ALA A 142 23.84 9.93 -9.27
CA ALA A 142 25.28 10.08 -9.52
C ALA A 142 25.61 11.17 -10.56
N SER A 143 24.69 11.47 -11.48
CA SER A 143 24.86 12.47 -12.53
C SER A 143 24.54 13.91 -12.10
N GLU A 144 23.84 14.08 -10.97
CA GLU A 144 23.48 15.39 -10.40
C GLU A 144 24.60 16.03 -9.54
N PHE A 145 25.75 15.35 -9.40
CA PHE A 145 26.98 15.85 -8.76
C PHE A 145 27.99 16.38 -9.78
#